data_AF-A0ABD0R828-F1
#
_entry.id   AF-A0ABD0R828-F1
#
_cell.length_a   1.000
_cell.length_b   1.000
_cell.length_c   1.000
_cell.angle_alpha   90.00
_cell.angle_beta   90.00
_cell.angle_gamma   90.00
#
_symmetry.space_group_name_H-M   'P 1'
#
loop_
_entity.id
_entity.type
_entity.pdbx_description
1 polymer ?
#
loop_
_entity_poly.entity_id
_entity_poly.type
_entity_poly.pdbx_seq_one_letter_code
_entity_poly.pdbx_strand_id
1 'polypeptide(L)'
;EFTVPRFTYDAELKLEQGNAAFKTERTFLSPDPKLKMSILDGLAEEIVKYKLYPSDAEYGQVAEALIKKHPCLKERGSVTGYSGWKASLKYKLGNYRTKLRNLGCTEVTVNSIKHKPDGISSPAYRVKKPRKAEVNYCPSHPQGETDETLEEIRKTLLTEVKKKNNEKNVRMLMDRSFSARRHEVIKEPLITDFKTRWPALFRTEE
;
A
#
# COMPACT_ATOMS: atom_id res chain seq x y z
N GLU A 1 -16.14 -0.61 7.14
CA GLU A 1 -15.77 -1.49 8.26
C GLU A 1 -14.72 -2.47 7.76
N PHE A 2 -13.71 -2.82 8.56
CA PHE A 2 -12.64 -3.73 8.14
C PHE A 2 -13.06 -5.19 8.37
N THR A 3 -12.98 -6.01 7.33
CA THR A 3 -13.29 -7.45 7.42
C THR A 3 -12.03 -8.22 7.80
N VAL A 4 -12.04 -8.83 8.98
CA VAL A 4 -10.91 -9.65 9.44
C VAL A 4 -10.81 -10.91 8.57
N PRO A 5 -9.64 -11.18 7.94
CA PRO A 5 -9.46 -12.31 7.05
C PRO A 5 -9.56 -13.64 7.82
N ARG A 6 -9.57 -14.74 7.07
CA ARG A 6 -9.33 -16.06 7.66
C ARG A 6 -7.83 -16.25 7.87
N PHE A 7 -7.44 -16.71 9.04
CA PHE A 7 -6.05 -17.02 9.39
C PHE A 7 -5.70 -18.46 9.00
N THR A 8 -4.45 -18.85 9.29
CA THR A 8 -4.00 -20.24 9.09
C THR A 8 -4.85 -21.22 9.91
N TYR A 9 -4.97 -22.47 9.44
CA TYR A 9 -5.85 -23.47 10.07
C TYR A 9 -5.55 -23.68 11.57
N ASP A 10 -4.27 -23.74 11.93
CA ASP A 10 -3.82 -23.87 13.32
C ASP A 10 -4.15 -22.63 14.17
N ALA A 11 -4.08 -21.44 13.58
CA ALA A 11 -4.45 -20.20 14.25
C ALA A 11 -5.96 -20.13 14.49
N GLU A 12 -6.78 -20.46 13.49
CA GLU A 12 -8.24 -20.51 13.62
C GLU A 12 -8.66 -21.50 14.71
N LEU A 13 -8.08 -22.71 14.73
CA LEU A 13 -8.40 -23.72 15.76
C LEU A 13 -8.11 -23.20 17.18
N LYS A 14 -6.96 -22.54 17.38
CA LYS A 14 -6.62 -21.92 18.68
C LYS A 14 -7.56 -20.78 19.04
N LEU A 15 -7.96 -19.96 18.06
CA LEU A 15 -8.88 -18.84 18.26
C LEU A 15 -10.29 -19.31 18.61
N GLU A 16 -10.76 -20.38 17.97
CA GLU A 16 -12.04 -21.03 18.27
C GLU A 16 -12.05 -21.57 19.70
N GLN A 17 -11.01 -22.31 20.09
CA GLN A 17 -10.85 -22.80 21.47
C GLN A 17 -10.81 -21.66 22.49
N GLY A 18 -10.02 -20.61 22.22
CA GLY A 18 -9.96 -19.44 23.08
C GLY A 18 -11.29 -18.69 23.18
N ASN A 19 -12.02 -18.57 22.08
CA ASN A 19 -13.35 -17.96 22.06
C ASN A 19 -14.38 -18.81 22.82
N ALA A 20 -14.30 -20.14 22.75
CA ALA A 20 -15.15 -21.03 23.53
C ALA A 20 -14.90 -20.87 25.03
N ALA A 21 -13.63 -20.90 25.47
CA ALA A 21 -13.25 -20.65 26.85
C ALA A 21 -13.66 -19.25 27.35
N PHE A 22 -13.58 -18.24 26.48
CA PHE A 22 -14.06 -16.89 26.81
C PHE A 22 -15.58 -16.86 27.02
N LYS A 23 -16.36 -17.63 26.27
CA LYS A 23 -17.82 -17.69 26.41
C LYS A 23 -18.24 -18.41 27.70
N THR A 24 -17.56 -19.49 28.06
CA THR A 24 -17.89 -20.30 29.24
C THR A 24 -17.37 -19.69 30.53
N GLU A 25 -16.09 -19.29 30.55
CA GLU A 25 -15.37 -18.97 31.79
C GLU A 25 -14.92 -17.50 31.86
N ARG A 26 -15.18 -16.70 30.81
CA ARG A 26 -14.62 -15.33 30.67
C ARG A 26 -13.09 -15.29 30.73
N THR A 27 -12.46 -16.40 30.35
CA THR A 27 -11.01 -16.52 30.25
C THR A 27 -10.52 -15.89 28.95
N PHE A 28 -9.55 -14.99 29.04
CA PHE A 28 -8.93 -14.37 27.86
C PHE A 28 -7.76 -15.22 27.39
N LEU A 29 -7.61 -15.33 26.08
CA LEU A 29 -6.49 -16.02 25.46
C LEU A 29 -5.28 -15.09 25.43
N SER A 30 -4.18 -15.50 26.06
CA SER A 30 -2.87 -14.90 25.82
C SER A 30 -2.19 -15.64 24.67
N PRO A 31 -2.15 -15.06 23.45
CA PRO A 31 -1.61 -15.77 22.29
C PRO A 31 -0.10 -16.00 22.45
N ASP A 32 0.34 -17.23 22.18
CA ASP A 32 1.76 -17.54 22.06
C ASP A 32 2.41 -16.75 20.90
N PRO A 33 3.74 -16.55 20.90
CA PRO A 33 4.41 -15.76 19.87
C PRO A 33 4.13 -16.20 18.43
N LYS A 34 3.96 -17.51 18.19
CA LYS A 34 3.68 -18.05 16.86
C LYS A 34 2.26 -17.72 16.43
N LEU A 35 1.27 -17.89 17.30
CA LEU A 35 -0.11 -17.48 17.04
C LEU A 35 -0.21 -15.98 16.77
N LYS A 36 0.42 -15.16 17.63
CA LYS A 36 0.43 -13.72 17.48
C LYS A 36 1.03 -13.29 16.14
N MET A 37 2.13 -13.92 15.72
CA MET A 37 2.75 -13.64 14.43
C MET A 37 1.83 -13.98 13.26
N SER A 38 1.20 -15.18 13.26
CA SER A 38 0.28 -15.62 12.20
C SER A 38 -0.90 -14.67 12.02
N ILE A 39 -1.52 -14.23 13.14
CA ILE A 39 -2.61 -13.23 13.11
C ILE A 39 -2.13 -11.91 12.49
N LEU A 40 -0.96 -11.43 12.92
CA LEU A 40 -0.40 -10.18 12.42
C LEU A 40 -0.02 -10.27 10.93
N ASP A 41 0.47 -11.42 10.46
CA ASP A 41 0.74 -11.68 9.05
C ASP A 41 -0.54 -11.60 8.22
N GLY A 42 -1.59 -12.36 8.60
CA GLY A 42 -2.86 -12.35 7.87
C GLY A 42 -3.51 -10.96 7.84
N LEU A 43 -3.48 -10.23 8.96
CA LEU A 43 -3.97 -8.86 8.99
C LEU A 43 -3.14 -7.92 8.11
N ALA A 44 -1.81 -8.04 8.14
CA ALA A 44 -0.94 -7.20 7.32
C ALA A 44 -1.19 -7.43 5.82
N GLU A 45 -1.29 -8.70 5.39
CA GLU A 45 -1.57 -9.06 4.00
C GLU A 45 -2.94 -8.54 3.54
N GLU A 46 -3.96 -8.56 4.40
CA GLU A 46 -5.26 -8.01 4.06
C GLU A 46 -5.23 -6.47 4.00
N ILE A 47 -4.55 -5.80 4.95
CA ILE A 47 -4.41 -4.34 4.95
C ILE A 47 -3.76 -3.82 3.66
N VAL A 48 -2.66 -4.44 3.21
CA VAL A 48 -1.89 -3.93 2.08
C VAL A 48 -2.61 -4.02 0.74
N LYS A 49 -3.65 -4.86 0.62
CA LYS A 49 -4.54 -4.87 -0.55
C LYS A 49 -5.26 -3.54 -0.75
N TYR A 50 -5.51 -2.82 0.35
CA TYR A 50 -6.19 -1.53 0.33
C TYR A 50 -5.20 -0.37 0.48
N LYS A 51 -4.21 -0.48 1.39
CA LYS A 51 -3.34 0.64 1.74
C LYS A 51 -2.02 0.22 2.40
N LEU A 52 -0.89 0.64 1.82
CA LEU A 52 0.45 0.40 2.39
C LEU A 52 0.83 1.35 3.55
N TYR A 53 0.19 2.52 3.63
CA TYR A 53 0.44 3.52 4.67
C TYR A 53 -0.84 3.86 5.46
N PRO A 54 -1.36 2.93 6.29
CA PRO A 54 -2.48 3.23 7.17
C PRO A 54 -2.15 4.36 8.16
N SER A 55 -3.17 5.15 8.46
CA SER A 55 -3.20 6.16 9.50
C SER A 55 -3.39 5.51 10.87
N ASP A 56 -3.12 6.28 11.92
CA ASP A 56 -3.28 5.80 13.30
C ASP A 56 -4.71 5.34 13.62
N ALA A 57 -5.72 6.03 13.07
CA ALA A 57 -7.13 5.65 13.22
C ALA A 57 -7.46 4.35 12.49
N GLU A 58 -6.94 4.16 11.27
CA GLU A 58 -7.13 2.92 10.49
C GLU A 58 -6.51 1.70 11.20
N TYR A 59 -5.33 1.84 11.81
CA TYR A 59 -4.78 0.77 12.66
C TYR A 59 -5.69 0.45 13.85
N GLY A 60 -6.32 1.47 14.44
CA GLY A 60 -7.31 1.30 15.50
C GLY A 60 -8.52 0.49 15.04
N GLN A 61 -9.08 0.82 13.87
CA GLN A 61 -10.23 0.12 13.29
C GLN A 61 -9.94 -1.37 13.02
N VAL A 62 -8.74 -1.68 12.51
CA VAL A 62 -8.34 -3.09 12.29
C VAL A 62 -8.22 -3.84 13.61
N ALA A 63 -7.55 -3.25 14.60
CA ALA A 63 -7.37 -3.87 15.91
C ALA A 63 -8.70 -4.05 16.64
N GLU A 64 -9.62 -3.10 16.50
CA GLU A 64 -10.99 -3.19 17.02
C GLU A 64 -11.78 -4.30 16.32
N ALA A 65 -11.72 -4.40 14.99
CA ALA A 65 -12.38 -5.46 14.23
C ALA A 65 -11.86 -6.85 14.64
N LEU A 66 -10.55 -6.99 14.90
CA LEU A 66 -9.94 -8.22 15.39
C LEU A 66 -10.58 -8.67 16.72
N ILE A 67 -10.68 -7.77 17.71
CA ILE A 67 -11.25 -8.13 19.01
C ILE A 67 -12.77 -8.33 18.96
N LYS A 68 -13.48 -7.67 18.02
CA LYS A 68 -14.92 -7.91 17.81
C LYS A 68 -15.16 -9.33 17.28
N LYS A 69 -14.34 -9.78 16.33
CA LYS A 69 -14.42 -11.15 15.78
C LYS A 69 -13.90 -12.20 16.76
N HIS A 70 -12.84 -11.89 17.50
CA HIS A 70 -12.23 -12.79 18.48
C HIS A 70 -12.12 -12.12 19.86
N PRO A 71 -13.23 -12.06 20.64
CA PRO A 71 -13.24 -11.42 21.95
C PRO A 71 -12.24 -11.99 22.96
N CYS A 72 -11.82 -13.24 22.77
CA CYS A 72 -10.79 -13.87 23.60
C CYS A 72 -9.44 -13.15 23.55
N LEU A 73 -9.14 -12.37 22.49
CA LEU A 73 -7.87 -11.66 22.31
C LEU A 73 -7.83 -10.28 22.97
N LYS A 74 -8.92 -9.83 23.61
CA LYS A 74 -8.97 -8.50 24.22
C LYS A 74 -7.95 -8.39 25.36
N GLU A 75 -7.16 -7.32 25.34
CA GLU A 75 -6.08 -7.07 26.32
C GLU A 75 -6.66 -6.58 27.65
N ARG A 76 -6.27 -7.24 28.75
CA ARG A 76 -6.63 -6.81 30.12
C ARG A 76 -5.86 -5.54 30.48
N GLY A 77 -6.54 -4.58 31.11
CA GLY A 77 -5.93 -3.32 31.58
C GLY A 77 -5.76 -2.24 30.51
N SER A 78 -6.07 -2.52 29.24
CA SER A 78 -6.16 -1.50 28.20
C SER A 78 -7.53 -0.83 28.23
N VAL A 79 -7.57 0.52 28.21
CA VAL A 79 -8.82 1.30 28.13
C VAL A 79 -9.63 0.90 26.90
N THR A 80 -8.98 0.64 25.76
CA THR A 80 -9.66 0.22 24.54
C THR A 80 -9.77 -1.30 24.40
N GLY A 81 -8.90 -2.06 25.07
CA GLY A 81 -8.80 -3.52 24.95
C GLY A 81 -8.04 -4.01 23.70
N TYR A 82 -7.52 -3.11 22.85
CA TYR A 82 -6.82 -3.44 21.61
C TYR A 82 -5.55 -2.60 21.36
N SER A 83 -5.11 -1.79 22.32
CA SER A 83 -3.99 -0.84 22.13
C SER A 83 -2.67 -1.52 21.75
N GLY A 84 -2.35 -2.66 22.35
CA GLY A 84 -1.13 -3.42 22.05
C GLY A 84 -1.23 -4.19 20.73
N TRP A 85 -2.44 -4.61 20.31
CA TRP A 85 -2.67 -5.09 18.94
C TRP A 85 -2.42 -3.99 17.91
N LYS A 86 -2.94 -2.78 18.14
CA LYS A 86 -2.68 -1.60 17.30
C LYS A 86 -1.18 -1.31 17.20
N ALA A 87 -0.46 -1.32 18.32
CA ALA A 87 0.99 -1.11 18.32
C ALA A 87 1.72 -2.24 17.55
N SER A 88 1.36 -3.49 17.79
CA SER A 88 1.95 -4.66 17.11
C SER A 88 1.74 -4.59 15.59
N LEU A 89 0.56 -4.15 15.14
CA LEU A 89 0.26 -3.93 13.72
C LEU A 89 1.13 -2.83 13.10
N LYS A 90 1.35 -1.71 13.80
CA LYS A 90 2.26 -0.66 13.30
C LYS A 90 3.66 -1.20 13.04
N TYR A 91 4.22 -1.96 13.98
CA TYR A 91 5.52 -2.60 13.81
C TYR A 91 5.51 -3.62 12.68
N LYS A 92 4.48 -4.48 12.62
CA LYS A 92 4.34 -5.49 11.57
C LYS A 92 4.31 -4.87 10.17
N LEU A 93 3.47 -3.86 9.95
CA LEU A 93 3.37 -3.17 8.66
C LEU A 93 4.65 -2.38 8.35
N GLY A 94 5.35 -1.84 9.35
CA GLY A 94 6.68 -1.27 9.19
C GLY A 94 7.66 -2.27 8.57
N ASN A 95 7.76 -3.46 9.18
CA ASN A 95 8.64 -4.53 8.72
C ASN A 95 8.20 -5.10 7.36
N TYR A 96 6.89 -5.26 7.16
CA TYR A 96 6.32 -5.74 5.91
C TYR A 96 6.64 -4.80 4.74
N ARG A 97 6.54 -3.48 4.95
CA ARG A 97 6.99 -2.49 3.95
C ARG A 97 8.49 -2.63 3.64
N THR A 98 9.33 -2.85 4.63
CA THR A 98 10.77 -3.10 4.38
C THR A 98 10.97 -4.35 3.52
N LYS A 99 10.23 -5.43 3.79
CA LYS A 99 10.22 -6.64 2.94
C LYS A 99 9.78 -6.32 1.51
N LEU A 100 8.66 -5.62 1.32
CA LEU A 100 8.16 -5.24 -0.01
C LEU A 100 9.14 -4.38 -0.80
N ARG A 101 9.83 -3.45 -0.11
CA ARG A 101 10.88 -2.63 -0.71
C ARG A 101 12.03 -3.48 -1.26
N ASN A 102 12.46 -4.48 -0.50
CA ASN A 102 13.53 -5.39 -0.92
C ASN A 102 13.09 -6.29 -2.10
N LEU A 103 11.79 -6.52 -2.25
CA LEU A 103 11.20 -7.20 -3.41
C LEU A 103 10.98 -6.27 -4.61
N GLY A 104 11.30 -4.97 -4.51
CA GLY A 104 11.16 -4.02 -5.60
C GLY A 104 9.77 -3.39 -5.75
N CYS A 105 8.90 -3.47 -4.73
CA CYS A 105 7.59 -2.80 -4.76
C CYS A 105 7.76 -1.28 -4.91
N THR A 106 7.36 -0.74 -6.06
CA THR A 106 7.57 0.66 -6.45
C THR A 106 7.02 1.61 -5.40
N GLU A 107 5.76 1.45 -4.96
CA GLU A 107 5.09 2.32 -3.99
C GLU A 107 5.88 2.53 -2.68
N VAL A 108 6.61 1.50 -2.22
CA VAL A 108 7.45 1.61 -1.01
C VAL A 108 8.86 2.10 -1.34
N THR A 109 9.39 1.69 -2.50
CA THR A 109 10.75 2.05 -2.93
C THR A 109 10.90 3.55 -3.16
N VAL A 110 9.88 4.24 -3.68
CA VAL A 110 9.93 5.72 -3.87
C VAL A 110 10.25 6.46 -2.56
N ASN A 111 9.87 5.88 -1.42
CA ASN A 111 10.06 6.46 -0.09
C ASN A 111 11.38 6.06 0.57
N SER A 112 12.25 5.33 -0.14
CA SER A 112 13.54 4.92 0.40
C SER A 112 14.46 6.12 0.61
N ILE A 113 15.36 6.02 1.60
CA ILE A 113 16.34 7.07 1.89
C ILE A 113 17.21 7.38 0.66
N LYS A 114 17.46 6.37 -0.19
CA LYS A 114 18.24 6.51 -1.42
C LYS A 114 17.62 7.48 -2.45
N HIS A 115 16.32 7.75 -2.37
CA HIS A 115 15.64 8.71 -3.25
C HIS A 115 15.32 10.03 -2.56
N LYS A 116 15.85 10.26 -1.35
CA LYS A 116 15.71 11.54 -0.66
C LYS A 116 16.85 12.49 -1.08
N PRO A 117 16.64 13.81 -1.02
CA PRO A 117 17.70 14.77 -1.26
C PRO A 117 18.90 14.55 -0.34
N ASP A 118 20.10 14.84 -0.85
CA ASP A 118 21.34 14.76 -0.08
C ASP A 118 21.24 15.57 1.23
N GLY A 119 21.71 14.98 2.32
CA GLY A 119 21.63 15.57 3.67
C GLY A 119 20.34 15.27 4.44
N ILE A 120 19.32 14.67 3.82
CA ILE A 120 18.09 14.24 4.53
C ILE A 120 18.21 12.78 4.98
N SER A 121 18.41 12.58 6.28
CA SER A 121 18.48 11.23 6.90
C SER A 121 17.14 10.71 7.44
N SER A 122 16.10 11.56 7.52
CA SER A 122 14.82 11.19 8.13
C SER A 122 13.97 10.29 7.23
N PRO A 123 13.57 9.08 7.66
CA PRO A 123 12.65 8.21 6.93
C PRO A 123 11.27 8.83 6.70
N ALA A 124 10.84 9.77 7.56
CA ALA A 124 9.53 10.41 7.48
C ALA A 124 9.49 11.65 6.55
N TYR A 125 10.64 12.13 6.04
CA TYR A 125 10.66 13.27 5.13
C TYR A 125 9.88 13.00 3.84
N ARG A 126 8.89 13.86 3.56
CA ARG A 126 8.03 13.90 2.36
C ARG A 126 7.59 12.51 1.86
N VAL A 127 7.07 11.69 2.77
CA VAL A 127 6.55 10.35 2.41
C VAL A 127 5.45 10.48 1.36
N LYS A 128 5.73 9.95 0.18
CA LYS A 128 4.88 9.80 -0.99
C LYS A 128 3.89 8.67 -0.72
N LYS A 129 2.63 9.00 -0.52
CA LYS A 129 1.58 8.02 -0.21
C LYS A 129 0.27 8.42 -0.88
N PRO A 130 -0.61 7.45 -1.22
CA PRO A 130 -1.94 7.74 -1.74
C PRO A 130 -2.70 8.68 -0.81
N ARG A 131 -3.38 9.68 -1.39
CA ARG A 131 -4.44 10.43 -0.70
C ARG A 131 -5.74 9.62 -0.71
N LYS A 132 -6.75 10.09 0.04
CA LYS A 132 -8.04 9.38 0.18
C LYS A 132 -8.65 9.13 -1.21
N ALA A 133 -9.01 7.88 -1.49
CA ALA A 133 -9.57 7.41 -2.76
C ALA A 133 -8.65 7.50 -4.00
N GLU A 134 -7.35 7.79 -3.83
CA GLU A 134 -6.40 7.69 -4.93
C GLU A 134 -6.09 6.22 -5.23
N VAL A 135 -6.69 5.71 -6.29
CA VAL A 135 -6.29 4.43 -6.90
C VAL A 135 -5.03 4.62 -7.73
N ASN A 136 -4.19 3.58 -7.81
CA ASN A 136 -2.95 3.59 -8.62
C ASN A 136 -2.02 4.77 -8.32
N TYR A 137 -1.74 5.04 -7.04
CA TYR A 137 -0.84 6.14 -6.65
C TYR A 137 0.56 5.98 -7.24
N CYS A 138 1.14 4.79 -7.16
CA CYS A 138 2.47 4.46 -7.71
C CYS A 138 2.43 3.06 -8.35
N PRO A 139 1.77 2.91 -9.52
CA PRO A 139 1.55 1.61 -10.12
C PRO A 139 2.87 1.00 -10.62
N SER A 140 3.05 -0.30 -10.43
CA SER A 140 4.14 -1.03 -11.08
C SER A 140 4.04 -0.94 -12.60
N HIS A 141 5.17 -1.09 -13.29
CA HIS A 141 5.17 -1.20 -14.74
C HIS A 141 4.44 -2.46 -15.20
N PRO A 142 3.78 -2.42 -16.37
CA PRO A 142 3.22 -3.61 -16.99
C PRO A 142 4.28 -4.69 -17.18
N GLN A 143 3.86 -5.96 -17.19
CA GLN A 143 4.79 -7.08 -17.34
C GLN A 143 5.58 -6.96 -18.65
N GLY A 144 6.91 -7.02 -18.56
CA GLY A 144 7.82 -6.91 -19.70
C GLY A 144 8.24 -5.48 -20.06
N GLU A 145 7.67 -4.46 -19.42
CA GLU A 145 8.07 -3.06 -19.62
C GLU A 145 9.12 -2.64 -18.56
N THR A 146 10.20 -2.02 -19.01
CA THR A 146 11.22 -1.33 -18.20
C THR A 146 11.13 0.18 -18.38
N ASP A 147 11.83 0.94 -17.54
CA ASP A 147 11.93 2.41 -17.68
C ASP A 147 12.42 2.82 -19.08
N GLU A 148 13.35 2.07 -19.67
CA GLU A 148 13.88 2.31 -21.02
C GLU A 148 12.81 2.11 -22.09
N THR A 149 12.10 0.98 -22.06
CA THR A 149 11.04 0.69 -23.03
C THR A 149 9.88 1.69 -22.94
N LEU A 150 9.54 2.14 -21.73
CA LEU A 150 8.50 3.16 -21.53
C LEU A 150 8.95 4.54 -22.00
N GLU A 151 10.24 4.85 -21.89
CA GLU A 151 10.83 6.07 -22.44
C GLU A 151 10.82 6.05 -23.98
N GLU A 152 11.00 4.89 -24.63
CA GLU A 152 10.81 4.73 -26.08
C GLU A 152 9.35 4.91 -26.50
N ILE A 153 8.41 4.34 -25.74
CA ILE A 153 6.96 4.57 -25.94
C ILE A 153 6.63 6.05 -25.80
N ARG A 154 7.21 6.75 -24.81
CA ARG A 154 7.05 8.20 -24.62
C ARG A 154 7.60 8.99 -25.82
N LYS A 155 8.78 8.64 -26.32
CA LYS A 155 9.35 9.28 -27.53
C LYS A 155 8.45 9.06 -28.75
N THR A 156 7.91 7.86 -28.91
CA THR A 156 6.93 7.54 -29.96
C THR A 156 5.66 8.37 -29.80
N LEU A 157 5.17 8.55 -28.58
CA LEU A 157 4.02 9.40 -28.31
C LEU A 157 4.24 10.84 -28.79
N LEU A 158 5.43 11.42 -28.67
CA LEU A 158 5.73 12.79 -29.14
C LEU A 158 5.51 12.97 -30.65
N THR A 159 5.77 11.94 -31.45
CA THR A 159 5.56 11.98 -32.90
C THR A 159 4.12 11.66 -33.26
N GLU A 160 3.54 10.62 -32.64
CA GLU A 160 2.15 10.19 -32.88
C GLU A 160 1.13 11.28 -32.55
N VAL A 161 1.38 12.05 -31.50
CA VAL A 161 0.56 13.19 -31.12
C VAL A 161 0.47 14.19 -32.28
N LYS A 162 1.55 14.52 -32.98
CA LYS A 162 1.53 15.52 -34.06
C LYS A 162 0.75 15.11 -35.31
N LYS A 163 0.39 13.83 -35.46
CA LYS A 163 -0.33 13.32 -36.64
C LYS A 163 -1.83 13.65 -36.56
N LYS A 164 -2.44 13.95 -37.72
CA LYS A 164 -3.90 14.10 -37.85
C LYS A 164 -4.59 12.72 -37.72
N ASN A 165 -5.79 12.70 -37.13
CA ASN A 165 -6.65 11.51 -37.00
C ASN A 165 -5.99 10.29 -36.31
N ASN A 166 -5.10 10.52 -35.35
CA ASN A 166 -4.28 9.46 -34.75
C ASN A 166 -4.64 9.13 -33.27
N GLU A 167 -5.84 9.52 -32.84
CA GLU A 167 -6.26 9.48 -31.44
C GLU A 167 -6.23 8.07 -30.82
N LYS A 168 -6.59 7.04 -31.60
CA LYS A 168 -6.58 5.65 -31.13
C LYS A 168 -5.17 5.20 -30.74
N ASN A 169 -4.17 5.53 -31.56
CA ASN A 169 -2.77 5.19 -31.26
C ASN A 169 -2.24 6.00 -30.08
N VAL A 170 -2.58 7.30 -30.02
CA VAL A 170 -2.22 8.16 -28.88
C VAL A 170 -2.80 7.59 -27.59
N ARG A 171 -4.08 7.20 -27.58
CA ARG A 171 -4.74 6.59 -26.41
C ARG A 171 -4.06 5.31 -25.97
N MET A 172 -3.78 4.39 -26.91
CA MET A 172 -3.07 3.15 -26.61
C MET A 172 -1.67 3.39 -26.03
N LEU A 173 -0.89 4.29 -26.62
CA LEU A 173 0.45 4.64 -26.12
C LEU A 173 0.36 5.31 -24.75
N MET A 174 -0.64 6.16 -24.54
CA MET A 174 -0.93 6.74 -23.24
C MET A 174 -1.23 5.65 -22.21
N ASP A 175 -2.11 4.69 -22.49
CA ASP A 175 -2.44 3.63 -21.55
C ASP A 175 -1.20 2.80 -21.17
N ARG A 176 -0.38 2.41 -22.15
CA ARG A 176 0.87 1.67 -21.90
C ARG A 176 1.87 2.45 -21.03
N SER A 177 1.97 3.76 -21.24
CA SER A 177 2.91 4.62 -20.51
C SER A 177 2.36 5.26 -19.23
N PHE A 178 1.19 4.82 -18.76
CA PHE A 178 0.54 5.36 -17.56
C PHE A 178 1.42 5.28 -16.31
N SER A 179 2.11 4.16 -16.10
CA SER A 179 2.99 3.97 -14.94
C SER A 179 4.17 4.94 -14.94
N ALA A 180 4.86 5.09 -16.07
CA ALA A 180 5.95 6.06 -16.24
C ALA A 180 5.48 7.50 -15.97
N ARG A 181 4.33 7.91 -16.54
CA ARG A 181 3.73 9.22 -16.25
C ARG A 181 3.50 9.42 -14.76
N ARG A 182 2.89 8.43 -14.10
CA ARG A 182 2.54 8.53 -12.69
C ARG A 182 3.79 8.63 -11.81
N HIS A 183 4.82 7.83 -12.10
CA HIS A 183 6.12 7.91 -11.44
C HIS A 183 6.78 9.28 -11.59
N GLU A 184 6.70 9.88 -12.79
CA GLU A 184 7.23 11.22 -13.04
C GLU A 184 6.48 12.26 -12.19
N VAL A 185 5.14 12.25 -12.15
CA VAL A 185 4.34 13.15 -11.30
C VAL A 185 4.72 13.05 -9.81
N ILE A 186 4.99 11.85 -9.30
CA ILE A 186 5.39 11.63 -7.89
C ILE A 186 6.72 12.33 -7.56
N LYS A 187 7.62 12.44 -8.54
CA LYS A 187 8.91 13.14 -8.42
C LYS A 187 8.77 14.67 -8.38
N GLU A 188 7.56 15.20 -8.56
CA GLU A 188 7.27 16.65 -8.53
C GLU A 188 8.15 17.46 -9.52
N PRO A 189 8.13 17.13 -10.83
CA PRO A 189 8.89 17.86 -11.84
C PRO A 189 8.34 19.28 -12.03
N LEU A 190 9.12 20.13 -12.69
CA LEU A 190 8.60 21.40 -13.19
C LEU A 190 7.44 21.14 -14.15
N ILE A 191 6.34 21.89 -13.99
CA ILE A 191 5.14 21.73 -14.82
C ILE A 191 5.46 21.96 -16.30
N THR A 192 6.39 22.87 -16.61
CA THR A 192 6.87 23.13 -17.98
C THR A 192 7.47 21.87 -18.60
N ASP A 193 8.34 21.18 -17.88
CA ASP A 193 9.03 19.98 -18.37
C ASP A 193 8.07 18.80 -18.49
N PHE A 194 7.14 18.68 -17.54
CA PHE A 194 6.11 17.65 -17.60
C PHE A 194 5.19 17.83 -18.83
N LYS A 195 4.80 19.08 -19.13
CA LYS A 195 4.00 19.42 -20.33
C LYS A 195 4.73 19.10 -21.63
N THR A 196 6.04 19.36 -21.72
CA THR A 196 6.82 19.05 -22.92
C THR A 196 7.02 17.56 -23.10
N ARG A 197 7.18 16.79 -22.01
CA ARG A 197 7.34 15.34 -22.04
C ARG A 197 6.04 14.60 -22.37
N TRP A 198 4.89 15.14 -21.96
CA TRP A 198 3.57 14.50 -22.07
C TRP A 198 2.50 15.42 -22.73
N PRO A 199 2.72 15.89 -23.96
CA PRO A 199 1.82 16.86 -24.61
C PRO A 199 0.40 16.32 -24.83
N ALA A 200 0.23 15.00 -24.95
CA ALA A 200 -1.07 14.35 -25.10
C ALA A 200 -2.03 14.61 -23.93
N LEU A 201 -1.53 14.86 -22.71
CA LEU A 201 -2.35 15.17 -21.53
C LEU A 201 -3.01 16.56 -21.61
N PHE A 202 -2.49 17.45 -22.45
CA PHE A 202 -2.87 18.86 -22.48
C PHE A 202 -3.51 19.26 -23.81
N ARG A 203 -3.98 18.28 -24.57
CA ARG A 203 -4.84 18.53 -25.72
C ARG A 203 -6.25 18.73 -25.23
N THR A 204 -6.77 19.94 -25.39
CA THR A 204 -8.21 20.15 -25.43
C THR A 204 -8.71 19.71 -26.81
N GLU A 205 -9.78 18.92 -26.84
CA GLU A 205 -10.61 18.85 -28.04
C GLU A 205 -11.14 20.28 -28.27
N GLU A 206 -10.74 20.90 -29.37
CA GLU A 206 -11.42 22.11 -29.89
C GLU A 206 -12.70 21.70 -30.62
#